data_AF-A0A8X8XRL4-F1
#
_entry.id   AF-A0A8X8XRL4-F1
#
_cell.length_a   1.000
_cell.length_b   1.000
_cell.length_c   1.000
_cell.angle_alpha   90.00
_cell.angle_beta   90.00
_cell.angle_gamma   90.00
#
_symmetry.space_group_name_H-M   'P 1'
#
loop_
_entity.id
_entity.type
_entity.pdbx_description
1 polymer ?
#
loop_
_entity_poly.entity_id
_entity_poly.type
_entity_poly.pdbx_seq_one_letter_code
_entity_poly.pdbx_strand_id
1 'polypeptide(L)'
;MAEAFLVGIVLIHYGCFSNQCGVRLVRGVVKEVHPNEIVLSDGSDVPYGLLVWSTGVGPSKFVNSLSIPKALGGRIGIDEWLRVSSVEDVFAIGDCAGFVEGVGRPVLPALAQVAERQGKYLVELFNRMGKEGGGKASFGKDDPLGDPFVYKHLGSMASVGRYKALVDLRQSKV
;
A
#
# COMPACT_ATOMS: atom_id res chain seq x y z
N MET A 1 -12.78 -10.09 11.86
CA MET A 1 -13.26 -8.71 12.02
C MET A 1 -12.09 -7.80 11.71
N ALA A 2 -12.06 -7.20 10.52
CA ALA A 2 -11.12 -6.14 10.21
C ALA A 2 -11.81 -4.82 10.52
N GLU A 3 -11.38 -4.14 11.58
CA GLU A 3 -11.79 -2.76 11.84
C GLU A 3 -11.19 -1.89 10.73
N ALA A 4 -12.01 -1.54 9.75
CA ALA A 4 -11.66 -0.55 8.76
C ALA A 4 -11.82 0.83 9.41
N PHE A 5 -10.75 1.35 10.02
CA PHE A 5 -10.65 2.79 10.27
C PHE A 5 -10.48 3.48 8.93
N LEU A 6 -11.55 4.13 8.49
CA LEU A 6 -11.74 4.49 7.10
C LEU A 6 -12.04 5.99 7.02
N VAL A 7 -11.06 6.76 6.55
CA VAL A 7 -11.19 8.21 6.37
C VAL A 7 -11.45 8.49 4.91
N GLY A 8 -12.67 8.95 4.61
CA GLY A 8 -13.01 9.64 3.37
C GLY A 8 -13.78 8.82 2.35
N ILE A 9 -15.11 8.87 2.42
CA ILE A 9 -15.98 8.48 1.30
C ILE A 9 -16.36 9.74 0.52
N VAL A 10 -16.14 9.71 -0.79
CA VAL A 10 -16.67 10.72 -1.71
C VAL A 10 -18.02 10.23 -2.21
N LEU A 11 -19.10 10.82 -1.69
CA LEU A 11 -20.45 10.57 -2.18
C LEU A 11 -20.75 11.52 -3.35
N ILE A 12 -20.90 10.97 -4.56
CA ILE A 12 -21.38 11.71 -5.72
C ILE A 12 -22.90 11.60 -5.75
N HIS A 13 -23.58 12.55 -5.13
CA HIS A 13 -25.03 12.69 -5.29
C HIS A 13 -25.30 13.62 -6.47
N TYR A 14 -26.06 13.16 -7.47
CA TYR A 14 -26.59 14.03 -8.52
C TYR A 14 -27.75 14.85 -7.92
N GLY A 15 -27.40 15.99 -7.34
CA GLY A 15 -28.34 16.99 -6.84
C GLY A 15 -27.57 18.29 -6.68
N CYS A 16 -27.93 19.30 -7.48
CA CYS A 16 -27.27 20.60 -7.51
C CYS A 16 -27.29 21.25 -6.12
N PHE A 17 -26.20 21.15 -5.36
CA PHE A 17 -26.00 21.95 -4.15
C PHE A 17 -24.50 22.19 -3.87
N SER A 18 -24.14 23.47 -3.98
CA SER A 18 -22.87 24.16 -3.66
C SER A 18 -21.61 23.30 -3.39
N ASN A 19 -20.89 23.01 -4.47
CA ASN A 19 -19.44 23.05 -4.59
C ASN A 19 -19.15 23.05 -6.10
N GLN A 20 -18.12 23.76 -6.58
CA GLN A 20 -17.93 24.09 -8.00
C GLN A 20 -17.96 22.90 -8.99
N CYS A 21 -17.90 21.66 -8.50
CA CYS A 21 -17.87 20.41 -9.26
C CYS A 21 -19.09 19.48 -9.10
N GLY A 22 -20.14 19.86 -8.35
CA GLY A 22 -21.32 18.98 -8.14
C GLY A 22 -21.04 17.74 -7.28
N VAL A 23 -20.00 17.81 -6.44
CA VAL A 23 -19.60 16.73 -5.51
C VAL A 23 -19.82 17.19 -4.07
N ARG A 24 -20.53 16.38 -3.28
CA ARG A 24 -20.72 16.62 -1.85
C ARG A 24 -19.66 15.84 -1.05
N LEU A 25 -18.72 16.56 -0.46
CA LEU A 25 -17.73 15.97 0.44
C LEU A 25 -18.39 15.73 1.80
N VAL A 26 -18.55 14.46 2.16
CA VAL A 26 -19.05 14.03 3.48
C VAL A 26 -17.87 13.45 4.25
N ARG A 27 -17.57 14.02 5.42
CA ARG A 27 -16.52 13.50 6.30
C ARG A 27 -17.18 12.63 7.36
N GLY A 28 -16.85 11.34 7.34
CA GLY A 28 -17.35 10.37 8.32
C GLY A 28 -16.76 8.99 8.06
N VAL A 29 -16.90 8.12 9.05
CA VAL A 29 -16.54 6.70 8.95
C VAL A 29 -17.83 5.94 8.66
N VAL A 30 -17.85 5.12 7.60
CA VAL A 30 -18.98 4.23 7.36
C VAL A 30 -18.96 3.10 8.37
N LYS A 31 -20.08 2.95 9.07
CA LYS A 31 -20.34 1.91 10.04
C LYS A 31 -21.08 0.74 9.40
N GLU A 32 -22.14 1.03 8.64
CA GLU A 32 -23.00 0.00 8.02
C GLU A 32 -23.36 0.40 6.58
N VAL A 33 -23.59 -0.61 5.74
CA VAL A 33 -24.03 -0.45 4.36
C VAL A 33 -25.34 -1.21 4.17
N HIS A 34 -26.40 -0.48 3.85
CA HIS A 34 -27.71 -1.01 3.48
C HIS A 34 -27.93 -0.86 1.96
N PRO A 35 -28.97 -1.48 1.37
CA PRO A 35 -29.17 -1.46 -0.09
C PRO A 35 -29.29 -0.05 -0.73
N ASN A 36 -29.84 0.92 -0.01
CA ASN A 36 -30.12 2.26 -0.53
C ASN A 36 -29.46 3.40 0.27
N GLU A 37 -28.72 3.07 1.32
CA GLU A 37 -28.11 4.04 2.23
C GLU A 37 -26.91 3.47 2.96
N ILE A 38 -26.04 4.35 3.43
CA ILE A 38 -24.96 4.02 4.37
C ILE A 38 -25.22 4.70 5.71
N VAL A 39 -24.85 4.04 6.81
CA VAL A 39 -24.91 4.61 8.16
C VAL A 39 -23.48 4.99 8.58
N LEU A 40 -23.31 6.25 8.98
CA LEU A 40 -22.05 6.77 9.48
C LEU A 40 -21.90 6.49 10.99
N SER A 41 -20.67 6.54 11.48
CA SER A 41 -20.33 6.29 12.89
C SER A 41 -20.98 7.28 13.87
N ASP A 42 -21.34 8.48 13.40
CA ASP A 42 -22.06 9.49 14.20
C ASP A 42 -23.59 9.26 14.24
N GLY A 43 -24.07 8.19 13.59
CA GLY A 43 -25.49 7.83 13.52
C GLY A 43 -26.26 8.47 12.38
N SER A 44 -25.62 9.34 11.57
CA SER A 44 -26.26 9.90 10.38
C SER A 44 -26.31 8.89 9.23
N ASP A 45 -27.33 8.99 8.39
CA ASP A 45 -27.50 8.19 7.18
C ASP A 45 -27.20 9.01 5.92
N VAL A 46 -26.73 8.33 4.87
CA VAL A 46 -26.57 8.93 3.54
C VAL A 46 -27.17 8.02 2.46
N PRO A 47 -28.23 8.46 1.76
CA PRO A 47 -28.82 7.70 0.67
C PRO A 47 -27.89 7.67 -0.55
N TYR A 48 -27.90 6.55 -1.28
CA TYR A 48 -27.14 6.38 -2.52
C TYR A 48 -27.90 5.53 -3.55
N GLY A 49 -27.61 5.74 -4.84
CA GLY A 49 -28.02 4.85 -5.94
C GLY A 49 -26.89 3.98 -6.49
N LEU A 50 -25.62 4.41 -6.31
CA LEU A 50 -24.42 3.65 -6.60
C LEU A 50 -23.40 3.87 -5.49
N LEU A 51 -22.87 2.78 -4.94
CA LEU A 51 -21.78 2.81 -3.97
C LEU A 51 -20.48 2.35 -4.64
N VAL A 52 -19.46 3.22 -4.64
CA VAL A 52 -18.10 2.89 -5.09
C VAL A 52 -17.18 2.88 -3.87
N TRP A 53 -16.53 1.75 -3.62
CA TRP A 53 -15.65 1.56 -2.47
C TRP A 53 -14.18 1.55 -2.90
N SER A 54 -13.44 2.59 -2.53
CA SER A 54 -12.05 2.81 -2.98
C SER A 54 -11.03 2.80 -1.83
N THR A 55 -11.33 2.07 -0.76
CA THR A 55 -10.64 2.19 0.53
C THR A 55 -10.44 0.82 1.18
N GLY A 56 -9.45 0.70 2.07
CA GLY A 56 -9.25 -0.52 2.86
C GLY A 56 -8.66 -1.69 2.06
N VAL A 57 -7.48 -1.48 1.47
CA VAL A 57 -6.73 -2.57 0.84
C VAL A 57 -6.10 -3.44 1.92
N GLY A 58 -6.37 -4.74 1.88
CA GLY A 58 -5.81 -5.74 2.79
C GLY A 58 -5.11 -6.87 2.06
N PRO A 59 -4.40 -7.75 2.80
CA PRO A 59 -3.73 -8.92 2.23
C PRO A 59 -4.72 -9.87 1.55
N SER A 60 -4.29 -10.48 0.45
CA SER A 60 -5.10 -11.47 -0.29
C SER A 60 -5.29 -12.75 0.53
N LYS A 61 -6.30 -13.56 0.16
CA LYS A 61 -6.52 -14.88 0.78
C LYS A 61 -5.26 -15.76 0.73
N PHE A 62 -4.52 -15.71 -0.37
CA PHE A 62 -3.26 -16.42 -0.52
C PHE A 62 -2.21 -15.93 0.49
N VAL A 63 -2.01 -14.63 0.62
CA VAL A 63 -1.08 -14.07 1.62
C VAL A 63 -1.47 -14.50 3.03
N ASN A 64 -2.77 -14.47 3.35
CA ASN A 64 -3.28 -14.89 4.66
C ASN A 64 -3.08 -16.39 4.92
N SER A 65 -3.15 -17.25 3.90
CA SER A 65 -2.99 -18.70 4.07
C SER A 65 -1.55 -19.15 4.30
N LEU A 66 -0.55 -18.31 4.00
CA LEU A 66 0.86 -18.67 4.17
C LEU A 66 1.27 -18.68 5.65
N SER A 67 1.77 -19.81 6.15
CA SER A 67 2.33 -19.99 7.49
C SER A 67 3.75 -19.42 7.61
N ILE A 68 3.91 -18.14 7.29
CA ILE A 68 5.17 -17.38 7.36
C ILE A 68 4.97 -16.14 8.22
N PRO A 69 6.04 -15.57 8.83
CA PRO A 69 5.95 -14.34 9.62
C PRO A 69 5.22 -13.23 8.86
N LYS A 70 4.35 -12.52 9.58
CA LYS A 70 3.62 -11.37 9.04
C LYS A 70 4.18 -10.08 9.58
N ALA A 71 4.23 -9.07 8.73
CA ALA A 71 4.42 -7.69 9.14
C ALA A 71 3.08 -7.04 9.51
N LEU A 72 3.15 -5.79 9.96
CA LEU A 72 1.97 -4.99 10.30
C LEU A 72 0.96 -4.99 9.13
N GLY A 73 -0.33 -5.14 9.47
CA GLY A 73 -1.41 -5.21 8.48
C GLY A 73 -1.52 -6.55 7.74
N GLY A 74 -0.86 -7.61 8.21
CA GLY A 74 -0.98 -8.97 7.67
C GLY A 74 -0.21 -9.22 6.38
N ARG A 75 0.73 -8.33 6.04
CA ARG A 75 1.63 -8.47 4.89
C ARG A 75 2.66 -9.57 5.14
N ILE A 76 3.25 -10.12 4.09
CA ILE A 76 4.40 -11.00 4.15
C ILE A 76 5.55 -10.25 4.83
N GLY A 77 6.07 -10.82 5.92
CA GLY A 77 7.19 -10.29 6.65
C GLY A 77 8.49 -10.42 5.87
N ILE A 78 9.19 -9.30 5.67
CA ILE A 78 10.49 -9.23 4.99
C ILE A 78 11.58 -8.57 5.84
N ASP A 79 12.84 -8.85 5.52
CA ASP A 79 14.01 -8.16 6.05
C ASP A 79 14.43 -6.96 5.18
N GLU A 80 15.57 -6.35 5.51
CA GLU A 80 16.11 -5.16 4.83
C GLU A 80 16.52 -5.38 3.36
N TRP A 81 16.67 -6.65 2.93
CA TRP A 81 16.96 -7.05 1.55
C TRP A 81 15.73 -7.59 0.82
N LEU A 82 14.54 -7.40 1.41
CA LEU A 82 13.24 -7.84 0.89
C LEU A 82 13.06 -9.37 0.86
N ARG A 83 13.87 -10.10 1.65
CA ARG A 83 13.78 -11.56 1.81
C ARG A 83 12.72 -11.92 2.83
N VAL A 84 12.05 -13.04 2.62
CA VAL A 84 11.18 -13.67 3.62
C VAL A 84 12.04 -14.52 4.55
N SER A 85 12.47 -13.98 5.69
CA SER A 85 13.53 -14.58 6.52
C SER A 85 13.27 -16.01 7.03
N SER A 86 12.02 -16.47 7.02
CA SER A 86 11.67 -17.85 7.42
C SER A 86 11.78 -18.88 6.29
N VAL A 87 11.98 -18.44 5.04
CA VAL A 87 12.02 -19.33 3.86
C VAL A 87 13.19 -18.93 2.97
N GLU A 88 14.04 -19.91 2.65
CA GLU A 88 15.17 -19.68 1.75
C GLU A 88 14.68 -19.36 0.33
N ASP A 89 15.45 -18.53 -0.38
CA ASP A 89 15.22 -18.16 -1.79
C ASP A 89 13.87 -17.48 -2.10
N VAL A 90 13.16 -16.99 -1.09
CA VAL A 90 11.88 -16.28 -1.25
C VAL A 90 12.04 -14.80 -0.95
N PHE A 91 11.60 -13.97 -1.90
CA PHE A 91 11.52 -12.51 -1.79
C PHE A 91 10.08 -12.05 -1.96
N ALA A 92 9.71 -10.95 -1.32
CA ALA A 92 8.39 -10.34 -1.48
C ALA A 92 8.49 -8.82 -1.61
N ILE A 93 7.70 -8.24 -2.53
CA ILE A 93 7.70 -6.81 -2.83
C ILE A 93 6.28 -6.29 -3.06
N GLY A 94 6.11 -4.98 -3.08
CA GLY A 94 4.84 -4.30 -3.28
C GLY A 94 3.90 -4.43 -2.09
N ASP A 95 2.60 -4.29 -2.35
CA ASP A 95 1.57 -4.16 -1.33
C ASP A 95 1.41 -5.41 -0.44
N CYS A 96 1.88 -6.57 -0.91
CA CYS A 96 1.83 -7.80 -0.14
C CYS A 96 2.97 -7.93 0.88
N ALA A 97 3.97 -7.04 0.86
CA ALA A 97 5.17 -7.15 1.69
C ALA A 97 5.31 -6.00 2.69
N GLY A 98 5.91 -6.28 3.84
CA GLY A 98 6.24 -5.29 4.85
C GLY A 98 7.40 -5.75 5.72
N PHE A 99 8.19 -4.80 6.22
CA PHE A 99 9.27 -5.13 7.15
C PHE A 99 8.71 -5.74 8.44
N VAL A 100 9.30 -6.83 8.91
CA VAL A 100 8.94 -7.40 10.20
C VAL A 100 9.27 -6.44 11.33
N GLU A 101 8.49 -6.51 12.41
CA GLU A 101 8.75 -5.74 13.62
C GLU A 101 10.14 -6.10 14.18
N GLY A 102 10.86 -5.10 14.70
CA GLY A 102 12.23 -5.28 15.22
C GLY A 102 13.36 -5.00 14.22
N VAL A 103 13.08 -4.93 12.90
CA VAL A 103 14.08 -4.49 11.90
C VAL A 103 14.39 -2.99 12.00
N GLY A 104 13.56 -2.22 12.72
CA GLY A 104 13.75 -0.78 12.90
C GLY A 104 13.47 0.06 11.64
N ARG A 105 12.80 -0.53 10.64
CA ARG A 105 12.44 0.14 9.39
C ARG A 105 10.97 0.60 9.41
N PRO A 106 10.67 1.78 8.83
CA PRO A 106 9.30 2.26 8.76
C PRO A 106 8.45 1.41 7.81
N VAL A 107 7.15 1.28 8.11
CA VAL A 107 6.19 0.65 7.21
C VAL A 107 6.10 1.49 5.93
N LEU A 108 6.33 0.83 4.79
CA LEU A 108 6.22 1.48 3.49
C LEU A 108 4.75 1.57 3.06
N PRO A 109 4.34 2.69 2.44
CA PRO A 109 2.97 2.84 1.96
C PRO A 109 2.71 1.92 0.75
N ALA A 110 1.48 1.46 0.60
CA ALA A 110 1.02 0.67 -0.54
C ALA A 110 0.91 1.57 -1.78
N LEU A 111 2.03 1.79 -2.46
CA LEU A 111 2.15 2.68 -3.61
C LEU A 111 2.91 1.97 -4.74
N ALA A 112 2.47 2.18 -5.98
CA ALA A 112 3.16 1.70 -7.17
C ALA A 112 4.65 2.13 -7.20
N GLN A 113 4.96 3.34 -6.72
CA GLN A 113 6.33 3.84 -6.60
C GLN A 113 7.21 2.98 -5.67
N VAL A 114 6.64 2.45 -4.58
CA VAL A 114 7.38 1.56 -3.68
C VAL A 114 7.67 0.24 -4.38
N ALA A 115 6.65 -0.37 -5.00
CA ALA A 115 6.79 -1.63 -5.73
C ALA A 115 7.80 -1.54 -6.87
N GLU A 116 7.75 -0.46 -7.66
CA GLU A 116 8.69 -0.20 -8.77
C GLU A 116 10.14 -0.11 -8.28
N ARG A 117 10.37 0.60 -7.16
CA ARG A 117 11.70 0.77 -6.58
C ARG A 117 12.24 -0.52 -5.98
N GLN A 118 11.38 -1.29 -5.30
CA GLN A 118 11.73 -2.61 -4.79
C GLN A 118 12.10 -3.56 -5.93
N GLY A 119 11.35 -3.54 -7.04
CA GLY A 119 11.68 -4.34 -8.23
C GLY A 119 13.03 -3.97 -8.82
N LYS A 120 13.33 -2.68 -8.98
CA LYS A 120 14.65 -2.21 -9.47
C LYS A 120 15.79 -2.66 -8.57
N TYR A 121 15.61 -2.54 -7.25
CA TYR A 121 16.58 -3.01 -6.27
C TYR A 121 16.84 -4.52 -6.39
N LEU A 122 15.79 -5.34 -6.49
CA LEU A 122 15.96 -6.80 -6.63
C LEU A 122 16.65 -7.19 -7.93
N VAL A 123 16.38 -6.50 -9.05
CA VAL A 123 17.08 -6.77 -10.31
C VAL A 123 18.58 -6.52 -10.17
N GLU A 124 18.99 -5.42 -9.52
CA GLU A 124 20.40 -5.12 -9.25
C GLU A 124 21.02 -6.17 -8.32
N LEU A 125 20.30 -6.54 -7.26
CA LEU A 125 20.71 -7.58 -6.31
C LEU A 125 20.94 -8.93 -7.00
N PHE A 126 19.97 -9.41 -7.79
CA PHE A 126 20.06 -10.69 -8.48
C PHE A 126 21.15 -10.70 -9.55
N ASN A 127 21.33 -9.59 -10.29
CA ASN A 127 22.41 -9.47 -11.27
C ASN A 127 23.79 -9.55 -10.61
N ARG A 128 23.96 -8.98 -9.41
CA ARG A 128 25.19 -9.10 -8.63
C ARG A 128 25.40 -10.53 -8.15
N MET A 129 24.39 -11.13 -7.52
CA MET A 129 24.45 -12.52 -7.06
C MET A 129 24.82 -13.49 -8.19
N GLY A 130 24.25 -13.30 -9.39
CA GLY A 130 24.58 -14.11 -10.56
C GLY A 130 26.04 -13.98 -11.01
N LYS A 131 26.63 -12.77 -10.94
CA LYS A 131 28.05 -12.53 -11.27
C LYS A 131 29.01 -13.15 -10.27
N GLU A 132 28.60 -13.27 -9.01
CA GLU A 132 29.38 -13.87 -7.93
C GLU A 132 29.30 -15.41 -7.92
N GLY A 133 28.74 -16.01 -8.98
CA GLY A 133 28.62 -17.47 -9.10
C GLY A 133 27.40 -18.04 -8.37
N GLY A 134 26.45 -17.18 -7.99
CA GLY A 134 25.19 -17.54 -7.37
C GLY A 134 24.15 -18.15 -8.33
N GLY A 135 22.87 -18.01 -7.98
CA GLY A 135 21.76 -18.60 -8.75
C GLY A 135 21.53 -20.10 -8.47
N LYS A 136 22.09 -20.61 -7.38
CA LYS A 136 21.83 -21.95 -6.83
C LYS A 136 20.89 -21.82 -5.64
N ALA A 137 20.15 -22.90 -5.35
CA ALA A 137 19.33 -22.95 -4.15
C ALA A 137 20.18 -22.68 -2.89
N SER A 138 19.61 -21.96 -1.93
CA SER A 138 20.23 -21.55 -0.66
C SER A 138 21.41 -20.57 -0.79
N PHE A 139 21.64 -19.99 -1.97
CA PHE A 139 22.70 -18.99 -2.19
C PHE A 139 22.28 -17.65 -1.58
N GLY A 140 23.09 -17.07 -0.68
CA GLY A 140 22.76 -15.81 -0.01
C GLY A 140 22.09 -15.93 1.37
N LYS A 141 22.11 -17.11 1.99
CA LYS A 141 21.76 -17.26 3.42
C LYS A 141 22.77 -16.53 4.32
N ASP A 142 24.05 -16.70 4.02
CA ASP A 142 25.18 -16.16 4.80
C ASP A 142 26.05 -15.17 3.99
N ASP A 143 25.80 -14.98 2.69
CA ASP A 143 26.59 -14.07 1.85
C ASP A 143 26.19 -12.60 2.07
N PRO A 144 27.15 -11.68 2.04
CA PRO A 144 26.87 -10.25 2.16
C PRO A 144 26.10 -9.75 0.92
N LEU A 145 24.79 -9.56 1.06
CA LEU A 145 23.90 -9.04 0.00
C LEU A 145 24.08 -7.54 -0.27
N GLY A 146 25.23 -6.96 0.09
CA GLY A 146 25.53 -5.53 0.01
C GLY A 146 24.51 -4.64 0.72
N ASP A 147 24.32 -3.44 0.19
CA ASP A 147 23.49 -2.43 0.86
C ASP A 147 22.00 -2.81 0.92
N PRO A 148 21.32 -2.52 2.05
CA PRO A 148 19.89 -2.78 2.21
C PRO A 148 19.03 -1.87 1.33
N PHE A 149 17.78 -2.27 1.09
CA PHE A 149 16.82 -1.46 0.37
C PHE A 149 16.48 -0.17 1.13
N VAL A 150 16.58 0.98 0.45
CA VAL A 150 16.18 2.29 0.98
C VAL A 150 15.19 2.95 0.04
N TYR A 151 13.96 3.14 0.52
CA TYR A 151 12.93 3.86 -0.23
C TYR A 151 13.08 5.37 -0.10
N LYS A 152 13.20 6.06 -1.24
CA LYS A 152 13.14 7.51 -1.34
C LYS A 152 11.84 7.93 -2.03
N HIS A 153 10.93 8.51 -1.25
CA HIS A 153 9.68 9.05 -1.78
C HIS A 153 9.93 10.29 -2.65
N LEU A 154 9.44 10.26 -3.89
CA LEU A 154 9.60 11.35 -4.86
C LEU A 154 8.54 12.46 -4.72
N GLY A 155 7.45 12.20 -3.99
CA GLY A 155 6.28 13.07 -3.95
C GLY A 155 5.00 12.30 -4.28
N SER A 156 3.88 13.01 -4.21
CA SER A 156 2.54 12.49 -4.44
C SER A 156 1.74 13.43 -5.33
N MET A 157 0.83 12.87 -6.13
CA MET A 157 -0.05 13.63 -7.01
C MET A 157 -1.45 13.04 -6.94
N ALA A 158 -2.46 13.91 -6.92
CA ALA A 158 -3.87 13.53 -7.01
C ALA A 158 -4.59 14.38 -8.05
N SER A 159 -5.22 13.73 -9.03
CA SER A 159 -6.13 14.40 -9.95
C SER A 159 -7.45 14.69 -9.23
N VAL A 160 -7.96 15.93 -9.36
CA VAL A 160 -9.23 16.36 -8.74
C VAL A 160 -10.31 16.65 -9.80
N GLY A 161 -10.11 16.16 -11.03
CA GLY A 161 -11.01 16.35 -12.16
C GLY A 161 -10.85 17.72 -12.84
N ARG A 162 -11.58 17.93 -13.94
CA ARG A 162 -11.57 19.18 -14.74
C ARG A 162 -10.16 19.68 -15.11
N TYR A 163 -9.28 18.77 -15.50
CA TYR A 163 -7.89 19.08 -15.85
C TYR A 163 -7.09 19.76 -14.71
N LYS A 164 -7.49 19.54 -13.44
CA LYS A 164 -6.78 20.05 -12.26
C LYS A 164 -6.19 18.89 -11.44
N ALA A 165 -5.04 19.14 -10.83
CA ALA A 165 -4.36 18.22 -9.94
C ALA A 165 -3.70 18.96 -8.78
N LEU A 166 -3.55 18.26 -7.66
CA LEU A 166 -2.70 18.66 -6.54
C LEU A 166 -1.41 17.85 -6.58
N VAL A 167 -0.29 18.50 -6.32
CA VAL A 167 1.03 17.87 -6.33
C VAL A 167 1.79 18.29 -5.08
N ASP A 168 2.33 17.31 -4.38
CA ASP A 168 3.27 17.49 -3.28
C ASP A 168 4.63 16.93 -3.71
N LEU A 169 5.61 17.80 -3.91
CA LEU A 169 6.97 17.45 -4.31
C LEU A 169 7.95 17.78 -3.19
N ARG A 170 8.83 16.84 -2.86
CA ARG A 170 9.87 17.06 -1.83
C ARG A 170 11.05 17.92 -2.30
N GLN A 171 11.16 18.19 -3.60
CA GLN A 171 12.22 19.01 -4.18
C GLN A 171 11.59 20.12 -5.03
N SER A 172 11.40 21.30 -4.45
CA SER A 172 11.51 22.51 -5.27
C SER A 172 12.99 22.67 -5.59
N LYS A 173 13.38 22.37 -6.85
CA LYS A 173 14.52 23.10 -7.40
C LYS A 173 14.02 24.54 -7.55
N VAL A 174 14.39 25.38 -6.59
CA VAL A 174 14.54 26.82 -6.82
C VAL A 174 15.82 27.03 -7.62
#